data_AF-A0A1G0FM24-F1
#
_entry.id   AF-A0A1G0FM24-F1
#
_cell.length_a   1.000
_cell.length_b   1.000
_cell.length_c   1.000
_cell.angle_alpha   90.00
_cell.angle_beta   90.00
_cell.angle_gamma   90.00
#
_symmetry.space_group_name_H-M   'P 1'
#
loop_
_entity.id
_entity.type
_entity.pdbx_description
1 polymer ?
#
loop_
_entity_poly.entity_id
_entity_poly.type
_entity_poly.pdbx_seq_one_letter_code
_entity_poly.pdbx_strand_id
1 'polypeptide(L)'
;MCACILSVIQSDAGAMVGGALTAAGAALGRSRVHGLPPGREDRRQAAQAFLESRGYFPSWERQGGSVALVFANCPYLEVVRQVPAVCRFDLALLEGMLGTAAHLEASIAQHDPCCRVRLETSAL
;
A
#
# COMPACT_ATOMS: atom_id res chain seq x y z
N MET A 1 -18.72 -3.95 -0.11
CA MET A 1 -18.09 -5.04 0.69
C MET A 1 -19.15 -5.58 1.64
N CYS A 2 -19.23 -6.90 1.87
CA CYS A 2 -20.30 -7.52 2.67
C CYS A 2 -20.12 -7.24 4.17
N ALA A 3 -21.17 -6.82 4.88
CA ALA A 3 -21.14 -6.48 6.31
C ALA A 3 -20.64 -7.63 7.21
N CYS A 4 -20.86 -8.88 6.79
CA CYS A 4 -20.38 -10.07 7.50
C CYS A 4 -18.85 -10.22 7.47
N ILE A 5 -18.16 -9.66 6.47
CA ILE A 5 -16.70 -9.70 6.39
C ILE A 5 -16.10 -8.72 7.40
N LEU A 6 -16.74 -7.56 7.59
CA LEU A 6 -16.29 -6.54 8.55
C LEU A 6 -16.39 -7.02 10.00
N SER A 7 -17.44 -7.75 10.37
CA SER A 7 -17.61 -8.27 11.74
C SER A 7 -16.57 -9.32 12.12
N VAL A 8 -16.11 -10.15 11.17
CA VAL A 8 -15.05 -11.14 11.42
C VAL A 8 -13.71 -10.45 11.71
N ILE A 9 -13.40 -9.38 10.98
CA ILE A 9 -12.14 -8.65 11.13
C ILE A 9 -12.05 -7.89 12.47
N GLN A 10 -13.19 -7.52 13.08
CA GLN A 10 -13.26 -6.73 14.31
C GLN A 10 -13.22 -7.53 15.63
N SER A 11 -13.12 -8.86 15.57
CA SER A 11 -13.04 -9.75 16.76
C SER A 11 -11.61 -9.87 17.33
N ASP A 12 -11.38 -10.64 18.40
CA ASP A 12 -10.04 -10.98 18.92
C ASP A 12 -9.13 -11.67 17.87
N ALA A 13 -9.73 -12.20 16.79
CA ALA A 13 -8.99 -12.62 15.60
C ALA A 13 -8.34 -11.46 14.83
N GLY A 14 -8.67 -10.20 15.14
CA GLY A 14 -8.26 -9.00 14.42
C GLY A 14 -6.75 -8.76 14.37
N ALA A 15 -6.02 -9.16 15.43
CA ALA A 15 -4.55 -9.12 15.42
C ALA A 15 -3.95 -10.16 14.45
N MET A 16 -4.49 -11.38 14.43
CA MET A 16 -4.08 -12.43 13.48
C MET A 16 -4.45 -12.04 12.04
N VAL A 17 -5.63 -11.45 11.85
CA VAL A 17 -6.06 -10.91 10.55
C VAL A 17 -5.14 -9.80 10.09
N GLY A 18 -4.68 -8.92 10.98
CA GLY A 18 -3.71 -7.88 10.67
C GLY A 18 -2.38 -8.45 10.14
N GLY A 19 -1.81 -9.44 10.83
CA GLY A 19 -0.60 -10.12 10.37
C GLY A 19 -0.78 -10.84 9.02
N ALA A 20 -1.91 -11.53 8.85
CA ALA A 20 -2.25 -12.20 7.59
C ALA A 20 -2.40 -11.22 6.42
N LEU A 21 -3.01 -10.05 6.65
CA LEU A 21 -3.13 -8.99 5.65
C LEU A 21 -1.76 -8.43 5.24
N THR A 22 -0.87 -8.15 6.20
CA THR A 22 0.50 -7.72 5.88
C THR A 22 1.24 -8.78 5.05
N ALA A 23 1.19 -10.04 5.45
CA ALA A 23 1.83 -11.13 4.72
C ALA A 23 1.25 -11.30 3.30
N ALA A 24 -0.08 -11.20 3.16
CA ALA A 24 -0.78 -11.28 1.88
C ALA A 24 -0.40 -10.11 0.95
N GLY A 25 -0.32 -8.88 1.48
CA GLY A 25 0.13 -7.71 0.74
C GLY A 25 1.53 -7.92 0.16
N ALA A 26 2.49 -8.29 1.00
CA ALA A 26 3.87 -8.55 0.57
C ALA A 26 3.98 -9.67 -0.47
N ALA A 27 3.23 -10.78 -0.28
CA ALA A 27 3.21 -11.88 -1.23
C ALA A 27 2.63 -11.48 -2.58
N LEU A 28 1.50 -10.76 -2.58
CA LEU A 28 0.89 -10.22 -3.79
C LEU A 28 1.85 -9.25 -4.48
N GLY A 29 2.51 -8.36 -3.75
CA GLY A 29 3.46 -7.41 -4.32
C GLY A 29 4.59 -8.11 -5.06
N ARG A 30 5.22 -9.10 -4.42
CA ARG A 30 6.27 -9.92 -5.05
C ARG A 30 5.78 -10.65 -6.29
N SER A 31 4.54 -11.17 -6.28
CA SER A 31 4.01 -11.90 -7.43
C SER A 31 3.76 -10.99 -8.64
N ARG A 32 3.52 -9.69 -8.44
CA ARG A 32 3.28 -8.72 -9.53
C ARG A 32 4.54 -8.29 -10.26
N VAL A 33 5.69 -8.42 -9.61
CA VAL A 33 6.99 -8.11 -10.21
C VAL A 33 7.81 -9.37 -10.49
N HIS A 34 7.22 -10.55 -10.32
CA HIS A 34 7.86 -11.82 -10.65
C HIS A 34 8.18 -11.86 -12.16
N GLY A 35 9.43 -12.13 -12.50
CA GLY A 35 9.89 -12.16 -13.89
C GLY A 35 10.15 -10.79 -14.51
N LEU A 36 9.85 -9.68 -13.81
CA LEU A 36 10.32 -8.37 -14.26
C LEU A 36 11.83 -8.24 -14.03
N PRO A 37 12.54 -7.47 -14.88
CA PRO A 37 13.92 -7.08 -14.60
C PRO A 37 14.03 -6.47 -13.19
N PRO A 38 15.18 -6.60 -12.51
CA PRO A 38 15.40 -5.98 -11.21
C PRO A 38 15.50 -4.44 -11.29
N GLY A 39 15.24 -3.85 -12.46
CA GLY A 39 15.22 -2.41 -12.70
C GLY A 39 14.22 -1.71 -11.78
N ARG A 40 14.71 -0.68 -11.09
CA ARG A 40 13.90 0.12 -10.15
C ARG A 40 12.78 0.86 -10.86
N GLU A 41 13.04 1.30 -12.09
CA GLU A 41 12.05 2.00 -12.89
C GLU A 41 10.93 1.07 -13.36
N ASP A 42 11.26 -0.14 -13.84
CA ASP A 42 10.27 -1.15 -14.23
C ASP A 42 9.32 -1.50 -13.07
N ARG A 43 9.87 -1.66 -11.86
CA ARG A 43 9.09 -1.94 -10.66
C ARG A 43 8.20 -0.76 -10.26
N ARG A 44 8.68 0.48 -10.40
CA ARG A 44 7.87 1.69 -10.15
C ARG A 44 6.73 1.81 -11.13
N GLN A 45 6.97 1.57 -12.42
CA GLN A 45 5.93 1.59 -13.45
C GLN A 45 4.89 0.49 -13.21
N ALA A 46 5.34 -0.72 -12.86
CA ALA A 46 4.44 -1.82 -12.49
C ALA A 46 3.58 -1.48 -11.26
N ALA A 47 4.18 -0.89 -10.22
CA ALA A 47 3.47 -0.44 -9.02
C ALA A 47 2.44 0.64 -9.36
N GLN A 48 2.83 1.65 -10.14
CA GLN A 48 1.94 2.72 -10.56
C GLN A 48 0.75 2.18 -11.35
N ALA A 49 0.99 1.37 -12.39
CA ALA A 49 -0.08 0.78 -13.20
C ALA A 49 -1.01 -0.13 -12.37
N PHE A 50 -0.44 -0.92 -11.45
CA PHE A 50 -1.22 -1.79 -10.57
C PHE A 50 -2.17 -1.02 -9.66
N LEU A 51 -1.71 0.07 -9.06
CA LEU A 51 -2.49 0.91 -8.16
C LEU A 51 -3.49 1.79 -8.91
N GLU A 52 -3.10 2.32 -10.07
CA GLU A 52 -3.97 3.08 -10.98
C GLU A 52 -5.20 2.24 -11.37
N SER A 53 -5.00 1.00 -11.80
CA SER A 53 -6.10 0.08 -12.17
C SER A 53 -7.06 -0.26 -11.03
N ARG A 54 -6.71 0.09 -9.78
CA ARG A 54 -7.52 -0.10 -8.57
C ARG A 54 -8.09 1.20 -8.02
N GLY A 55 -7.87 2.31 -8.72
CA GLY A 55 -8.44 3.62 -8.38
C GLY A 55 -7.70 4.37 -7.28
N TYR A 56 -6.42 4.07 -7.04
CA TYR A 56 -5.60 4.84 -6.07
C TYR A 56 -5.11 6.19 -6.63
N PHE A 57 -5.06 6.33 -7.96
CA PHE A 57 -4.49 7.49 -8.66
C PHE A 57 -3.08 7.88 -8.14
N PRO A 58 -2.10 6.96 -8.20
CA PRO A 58 -0.73 7.17 -7.74
C PRO A 58 0.08 8.21 -8.54
N SER A 59 0.86 9.02 -7.84
CA SER A 59 1.90 9.88 -8.42
C SER A 59 3.21 9.81 -7.64
N TRP A 60 4.34 9.81 -8.35
CA TRP A 60 5.67 9.85 -7.75
C TRP A 60 6.10 11.29 -7.48
N GLU A 61 6.54 11.56 -6.25
CA GLU A 61 7.09 12.86 -5.86
C GLU A 61 8.52 12.71 -5.34
N ARG A 62 9.36 13.71 -5.63
CA ARG A 62 10.71 13.84 -5.09
C ARG A 62 10.84 15.15 -4.33
N GLN A 63 11.22 15.08 -3.06
CA GLN A 63 11.51 16.26 -2.25
C GLN A 63 12.75 16.00 -1.39
N GLY A 64 13.74 16.90 -1.46
CA GLY A 64 14.91 16.86 -0.58
C GLY A 64 15.70 15.54 -0.61
N GLY A 65 15.74 14.86 -1.76
CA GLY A 65 16.41 13.55 -1.90
C GLY A 65 15.60 12.34 -1.43
N SER A 66 14.40 12.55 -0.87
CA SER A 66 13.44 11.50 -0.56
C SER A 66 12.47 11.29 -1.72
N VAL A 67 12.03 10.04 -1.91
CA VAL A 67 11.00 9.68 -2.89
C VAL A 67 9.75 9.25 -2.14
N ALA A 68 8.62 9.82 -2.54
CA ALA A 68 7.31 9.47 -2.03
C ALA A 68 6.39 9.03 -3.17
N LEU A 69 5.46 8.15 -2.83
CA LEU A 69 4.32 7.81 -3.66
C LEU A 69 3.08 8.42 -3.01
N VAL A 70 2.36 9.24 -3.76
CA VAL A 70 1.15 9.93 -3.29
C VAL A 70 -0.06 9.27 -3.93
N PHE A 71 -1.09 8.98 -3.14
CA PHE A 71 -2.39 8.49 -3.62
C PHE A 71 -3.42 9.60 -3.47
N ALA A 72 -3.98 10.05 -4.59
CA ALA A 72 -5.05 11.05 -4.59
C ALA A 72 -6.41 10.45 -4.20
N ASN A 73 -6.54 9.12 -4.14
CA ASN A 73 -7.76 8.46 -3.69
C ASN A 73 -7.47 7.20 -2.85
N CYS A 74 -8.38 6.89 -1.93
CA CYS A 74 -8.40 5.63 -1.20
C CYS A 74 -9.65 4.83 -1.61
N PRO A 75 -9.53 3.78 -2.45
CA PRO A 75 -10.68 3.00 -2.91
C PRO A 75 -11.39 2.23 -1.78
N TYR A 76 -10.75 2.13 -0.63
CA TYR A 76 -11.23 1.41 0.54
C TYR A 76 -11.49 2.34 1.75
N LEU A 77 -11.70 3.65 1.56
CA LEU A 77 -11.82 4.62 2.66
C LEU A 77 -12.77 4.16 3.78
N GLU A 78 -13.99 3.76 3.44
CA GLU A 78 -14.99 3.32 4.43
C GLU A 78 -14.62 2.01 5.15
N VAL A 79 -13.78 1.19 4.52
CA VAL A 79 -13.28 -0.07 5.07
C VAL A 79 -12.11 0.21 6.00
N VAL A 80 -11.19 1.08 5.62
CA VAL A 80 -10.03 1.47 6.43
C VAL A 80 -10.47 2.11 7.74
N ARG A 81 -11.54 2.91 7.73
CA ARG A 81 -12.14 3.50 8.95
C ARG A 81 -12.55 2.45 9.98
N GLN A 82 -12.94 1.27 9.52
CA GLN A 82 -13.39 0.15 10.35
C GLN A 82 -12.27 -0.87 10.58
N VAL A 83 -11.31 -0.94 9.66
CA VAL A 83 -10.20 -1.90 9.62
C VAL A 83 -8.92 -1.17 9.20
N PRO A 84 -8.21 -0.50 10.13
CA PRO A 84 -6.97 0.20 9.81
C PRO A 84 -5.86 -0.74 9.27
N ALA A 85 -5.98 -2.04 9.50
CA ALA A 85 -5.08 -3.05 8.95
C ALA A 85 -5.03 -3.09 7.42
N VAL A 86 -6.08 -2.60 6.73
CA VAL A 86 -6.07 -2.51 5.25
C VAL A 86 -4.97 -1.57 4.74
N CYS A 87 -4.67 -0.47 5.43
CA CYS A 87 -3.54 0.38 5.05
C CYS A 87 -2.19 -0.35 5.17
N ARG A 88 -2.06 -1.28 6.12
CA ARG A 88 -0.83 -2.09 6.28
C ARG A 88 -0.68 -3.11 5.15
N PHE A 89 -1.79 -3.61 4.59
CA PHE A 89 -1.75 -4.43 3.39
C PHE A 89 -1.16 -3.63 2.21
N ASP A 90 -1.59 -2.39 2.00
CA ASP A 90 -1.11 -1.54 0.91
C ASP A 90 0.38 -1.19 1.05
N LEU A 91 0.85 -0.89 2.26
CA LEU A 91 2.28 -0.69 2.52
C LEU A 91 3.09 -1.95 2.19
N ALA A 92 2.67 -3.11 2.71
CA ALA A 92 3.37 -4.38 2.48
C ALA A 92 3.36 -4.77 0.99
N LEU A 93 2.27 -4.47 0.27
CA LEU A 93 2.17 -4.61 -1.18
C LEU A 93 3.25 -3.79 -1.89
N LEU A 94 3.38 -2.51 -1.56
CA LEU A 94 4.39 -1.62 -2.13
C LEU A 94 5.80 -2.13 -1.84
N GLU A 95 6.08 -2.54 -0.60
CA GLU A 95 7.38 -3.12 -0.22
C GLU A 95 7.69 -4.38 -1.04
N GLY A 96 6.70 -5.25 -1.24
CA GLY A 96 6.84 -6.45 -2.06
C GLY A 96 7.13 -6.16 -3.53
N MET A 97 6.52 -5.11 -4.09
CA MET A 97 6.76 -4.70 -5.49
C MET A 97 8.09 -3.97 -5.66
N LEU A 98 8.42 -3.06 -4.75
CA LEU A 98 9.53 -2.12 -4.89
C LEU A 98 10.82 -2.66 -4.28
N GLY A 99 10.74 -3.59 -3.32
CA GLY A 99 11.90 -4.15 -2.63
C GLY A 99 12.59 -3.18 -1.67
N THR A 100 11.90 -2.11 -1.26
CA THR A 100 12.36 -1.15 -0.24
C THR A 100 11.25 -0.93 0.77
N ALA A 101 11.62 -0.57 2.00
CA ALA A 101 10.66 -0.27 3.06
C ALA A 101 9.81 0.96 2.71
N ALA A 102 8.55 0.93 3.12
CA ALA A 102 7.56 1.96 2.83
C ALA A 102 6.88 2.45 4.11
N HIS A 103 6.83 3.77 4.29
CA HIS A 103 6.32 4.41 5.50
C HIS A 103 5.16 5.34 5.15
N LEU A 104 3.99 5.13 5.76
CA LEU A 104 2.85 6.03 5.60
C LEU A 104 3.06 7.29 6.45
N GLU A 105 3.15 8.44 5.80
CA GLU A 105 3.35 9.75 6.45
C GLU A 105 2.04 10.54 6.61
N ALA A 106 1.11 10.35 5.68
CA ALA A 106 -0.22 10.98 5.67
C ALA A 106 -1.25 9.98 5.13
N SER A 107 -2.51 10.12 5.55
CA SER A 107 -3.59 9.22 5.19
C SER A 107 -4.94 9.93 5.06
N ILE A 108 -5.62 9.73 3.93
CA ILE A 108 -7.01 10.17 3.73
C ILE A 108 -7.94 9.61 4.83
N ALA A 109 -7.66 8.40 5.33
CA ALA A 109 -8.44 7.82 6.42
C ALA A 109 -8.29 8.57 7.76
N GLN A 110 -7.22 9.36 7.91
CA GLN A 110 -6.97 10.25 9.03
C GLN A 110 -7.33 11.72 8.71
N HIS A 111 -8.06 11.96 7.60
CA HIS A 111 -8.49 13.28 7.12
C HIS A 111 -7.41 14.13 6.44
N ASP A 112 -6.27 13.54 6.08
CA ASP A 112 -5.29 14.22 5.22
C ASP A 112 -5.83 14.36 3.77
N PRO A 113 -5.36 15.35 3.00
CA PRO A 113 -5.82 15.55 1.61
C PRO A 113 -5.41 14.41 0.66
N CYS A 114 -4.40 13.62 1.02
CA CYS A 114 -3.92 12.48 0.25
C CYS A 114 -3.24 11.46 1.18
N CYS A 115 -3.05 10.23 0.70
CA CYS A 115 -2.13 9.32 1.35
C CYS A 115 -0.72 9.59 0.81
N ARG A 116 0.27 9.70 1.69
CA ARG A 116 1.68 9.86 1.30
C ARG A 116 2.49 8.72 1.87
N VAL A 117 3.17 7.99 0.99
CA VAL A 117 4.05 6.88 1.36
C VAL A 117 5.49 7.24 1.01
N ARG A 118 6.33 7.44 2.02
CA ARG A 118 7.76 7.65 1.83
C ARG A 118 8.47 6.30 1.70
N LEU A 119 9.38 6.21 0.74
CA LEU A 119 10.25 5.05 0.56
C LEU A 119 11.59 5.27 1.24
N GLU A 120 12.18 4.21 1.80
CA GLU A 120 13.57 4.29 2.28
C GLU A 120 14.55 4.41 1.12
N THR A 121 15.43 5.40 1.23
CA THR A 121 16.36 5.84 0.19
C THR A 121 17.46 4.83 -0.12
N SER A 122 17.71 3.84 0.75
CA SER A 122 18.80 2.86 0.60
C SER A 122 18.70 1.94 -0.62
N ALA A 123 17.66 2.07 -1.45
CA ALA A 123 17.47 1.28 -2.65
C ALA A 123 16.96 2.06 -3.87
N LEU A 124 17.09 3.39 -3.94
CA LEU A 124 16.61 4.21 -5.07
C LEU A 124 17.66 4.76 -6.02
#